data_AF-A0A2E2Y9H1-F1
#
_entry.id   AF-A0A2E2Y9H1-F1
#
_cell.length_a   1.000
_cell.length_b   1.000
_cell.length_c   1.000
_cell.angle_alpha   90.00
_cell.angle_beta   90.00
_cell.angle_gamma   90.00
#
_symmetry.space_group_name_H-M   'P 1'
#
loop_
_entity.id
_entity.type
_entity.pdbx_description
1 polymer ?
#
loop_
_entity_poly.entity_id
_entity_poly.type
_entity_poly.pdbx_seq_one_letter_code
_entity_poly.pdbx_strand_id
1 'polypeptide(L)'
;MIKPEDIKAGQSYACYFKAEMMLDIHGRPPGLSDTPLKGPGWYEGFGLIQTRDSEKKLFEIIDQESNRKMIVPWDQCRDIDLAEIKE
;
A
#
# COMPACT_ATOMS: atom_id res chain seq x y z
N MET A 1 -7.02 -4.00 -15.54
CA MET A 1 -7.36 -3.53 -14.19
C MET A 1 -8.32 -4.51 -13.54
N ILE A 2 -7.78 -5.25 -12.59
CA ILE A 2 -8.47 -6.29 -11.82
C ILE A 2 -9.26 -5.61 -10.71
N LYS A 3 -10.46 -6.09 -10.40
CA LYS A 3 -11.21 -5.56 -9.24
C LYS A 3 -10.77 -6.27 -7.96
N PRO A 4 -10.87 -5.61 -6.79
CA PRO A 4 -10.60 -6.25 -5.51
C PRO A 4 -11.32 -7.58 -5.29
N GLU A 5 -12.55 -7.69 -5.80
CA GLU A 5 -13.39 -8.89 -5.70
C GLU A 5 -12.84 -10.06 -6.52
N ASP A 6 -12.15 -9.76 -7.63
CA ASP A 6 -11.66 -10.73 -8.62
C ASP A 6 -10.26 -11.28 -8.31
N ILE A 7 -9.60 -10.77 -7.26
CA ILE A 7 -8.30 -11.27 -6.80
C ILE A 7 -8.41 -12.74 -6.38
N LYS A 8 -7.57 -13.59 -6.99
CA LYS A 8 -7.53 -15.03 -6.74
C LYS A 8 -6.35 -15.40 -5.85
N ALA A 9 -6.58 -16.31 -4.90
CA ALA A 9 -5.51 -16.90 -4.11
C ALA A 9 -4.49 -17.64 -4.99
N GLY A 10 -3.22 -17.63 -4.56
CA GLY A 10 -2.12 -18.29 -5.27
C GLY A 10 -1.47 -17.46 -6.38
N GLN A 11 -1.90 -16.22 -6.59
CA GLN A 11 -1.25 -15.27 -7.48
C GLN A 11 -0.82 -14.03 -6.68
N SER A 12 0.26 -13.38 -7.12
CA SER A 12 0.74 -12.13 -6.54
C SER A 12 0.13 -10.96 -7.29
N TYR A 13 -0.34 -9.96 -6.55
CA TYR A 13 -0.93 -8.74 -7.11
C TYR A 13 -0.23 -7.53 -6.51
N ALA A 14 -0.13 -6.45 -7.28
CA ALA A 14 0.31 -5.15 -6.82
C ALA A 14 -0.73 -4.10 -7.18
N CYS A 15 -0.69 -2.98 -6.47
CA CYS A 15 -1.48 -1.82 -6.80
C CYS A 15 -0.82 -0.54 -6.31
N TYR A 16 -1.25 0.58 -6.88
CA TYR A 16 -1.00 1.88 -6.28
C TYR A 16 -2.02 2.11 -5.19
N PHE A 17 -1.56 2.63 -4.06
CA PHE A 17 -2.42 2.89 -2.92
C PHE A 17 -2.18 4.27 -2.35
N LYS A 18 -3.16 4.77 -1.60
CA LYS A 18 -2.98 5.92 -0.72
C LYS A 18 -3.37 5.58 0.71
N ALA A 19 -2.58 6.04 1.68
CA ALA A 19 -2.77 5.77 3.10
C ALA A 19 -2.59 7.05 3.91
N GLU A 20 -3.45 7.27 4.89
CA GLU A 20 -3.29 8.38 5.83
C GLU A 20 -2.30 7.98 6.93
N MET A 21 -1.21 8.74 7.06
CA MET A 21 -0.21 8.50 8.10
C MET A 21 0.59 9.76 8.44
N MET A 22 1.41 9.68 9.48
CA MET A 22 2.41 10.72 9.76
C MET A 22 3.45 10.76 8.65
N LEU A 23 3.74 11.95 8.13
CA LEU A 23 4.74 12.19 7.10
C LEU A 23 5.81 13.16 7.58
N ASP A 24 7.01 13.01 7.02
CA ASP A 24 8.08 13.98 7.13
C ASP A 24 7.90 15.18 6.17
N ILE A 25 8.81 16.15 6.25
CA ILE A 25 8.81 17.32 5.34
C ILE A 25 8.96 16.95 3.86
N HIS A 26 9.40 15.73 3.54
CA HIS A 26 9.53 15.21 2.18
C HIS A 26 8.32 14.35 1.74
N GLY A 27 7.27 14.26 2.56
CA GLY A 27 6.07 13.49 2.25
C GLY A 27 6.25 11.97 2.40
N ARG A 28 7.29 11.52 3.11
CA ARG A 28 7.60 10.11 3.29
C ARG A 28 7.19 9.63 4.68
N PRO A 29 6.94 8.32 4.85
CA PRO A 29 6.80 7.73 6.16
C PRO A 29 8.07 8.02 6.98
N PRO A 30 7.97 8.60 8.19
CA PRO A 30 9.14 9.00 8.96
C PRO A 30 9.96 7.77 9.36
N GLY A 31 11.28 7.87 9.17
CA GLY A 31 12.26 6.85 9.56
C GLY A 31 12.97 7.18 10.89
N LEU A 32 14.10 6.53 11.15
CA LEU A 32 14.97 6.80 12.31
C LEU A 32 15.92 8.00 12.08
N SER A 33 15.62 8.87 11.12
CA SER A 33 16.45 10.03 10.76
C SER A 33 15.95 11.29 11.49
N ASP A 34 16.84 12.27 11.71
CA ASP A 34 16.51 13.60 12.25
C ASP A 34 15.67 14.49 11.30
N THR A 35 15.07 13.92 10.26
CA THR A 35 14.18 14.65 9.35
C THR A 35 12.95 15.15 10.12
N PRO A 36 12.65 16.46 10.08
CA PRO A 36 11.49 17.01 10.77
C PRO A 36 10.16 16.39 10.29
N LEU A 37 9.23 16.21 11.24
CA LEU A 37 7.86 15.78 10.93
C LEU A 37 7.07 16.95 10.34
N LYS A 38 6.32 16.69 9.28
CA LYS A 38 5.34 17.62 8.72
C LYS A 38 3.97 17.48 9.40
N GLY A 39 3.61 16.25 9.80
CA GLY A 39 2.33 15.93 10.43
C GLY A 39 1.54 14.86 9.67
N PRO A 40 0.25 14.65 10.00
CA PRO A 40 -0.63 13.75 9.27
C PRO A 40 -0.81 14.17 7.82
N GLY A 41 -0.84 13.20 6.90
CA GLY A 41 -1.10 13.45 5.50
C GLY A 41 -1.32 12.16 4.70
N TRP A 42 -1.59 12.33 3.41
CA TRP A 42 -1.76 11.23 2.47
C TRP A 42 -0.41 10.82 1.89
N TYR A 43 -0.01 9.58 2.16
CA TYR A 43 1.08 8.92 1.48
C TYR A 43 0.52 8.18 0.26
N GLU A 44 1.13 8.37 -0.91
CA GLU A 44 0.85 7.58 -2.10
C GLU A 44 2.05 6.66 -2.38
N GLY A 45 1.78 5.37 -2.57
CA GLY A 45 2.81 4.35 -2.76
C GLY A 45 2.41 3.28 -3.75
N PHE A 46 3.35 2.39 -4.05
CA PHE A 46 3.15 1.20 -4.86
C PHE A 46 3.58 -0.02 -4.07
N GLY A 47 2.69 -1.00 -3.96
CA GLY A 47 2.91 -2.11 -3.04
C GLY A 47 2.29 -3.42 -3.49
N LEU A 48 2.80 -4.51 -2.92
CA LEU A 48 2.31 -5.87 -3.11
C LEU A 48 1.15 -6.14 -2.15
N ILE A 49 0.04 -6.66 -2.65
CA ILE A 49 -1.12 -7.07 -1.86
C ILE A 49 -0.80 -8.42 -1.22
N GLN A 50 -0.65 -8.45 0.10
CA GLN A 50 -0.39 -9.68 0.85
C GLN A 50 -1.69 -10.37 1.27
N THR A 51 -2.65 -9.60 1.79
CA THR A 51 -3.91 -10.12 2.30
C THR A 51 -5.07 -9.28 1.80
N ARG A 52 -6.14 -9.95 1.38
CA ARG A 52 -7.42 -9.32 1.05
C ARG A 52 -8.45 -9.69 2.10
N ASP A 53 -8.91 -8.70 2.85
CA ASP A 53 -10.06 -8.83 3.76
C ASP A 53 -11.33 -8.40 3.00
N SER A 54 -12.16 -9.38 2.62
CA SER A 54 -13.39 -9.12 1.87
C SER A 54 -14.57 -8.70 2.75
N GLU A 55 -14.51 -8.98 4.05
CA GLU A 55 -15.57 -8.58 5.00
C GLU A 55 -15.47 -7.08 5.30
N LYS A 56 -14.25 -6.59 5.53
CA LYS A 56 -13.97 -5.18 5.85
C LYS A 56 -13.60 -4.34 4.62
N LYS A 57 -13.40 -4.97 3.46
CA LYS A 57 -12.95 -4.33 2.21
C LYS A 57 -11.61 -3.60 2.40
N LEU A 58 -10.65 -4.31 2.99
CA LEU A 58 -9.30 -3.82 3.25
C LEU A 58 -8.27 -4.68 2.50
N PHE A 59 -7.14 -4.06 2.16
CA PHE A 59 -5.92 -4.74 1.75
C PHE A 59 -4.82 -4.52 2.77
N GLU A 60 -4.10 -5.60 3.08
CA GLU A 60 -2.76 -5.49 3.65
C GLU A 60 -1.77 -5.41 2.50
N ILE A 61 -1.06 -4.29 2.39
CA ILE A 61 -0.10 -4.00 1.33
C ILE A 61 1.31 -3.89 1.94
N ILE A 62 2.31 -4.51 1.29
CA ILE A 62 3.72 -4.24 1.54
C ILE A 62 4.20 -3.21 0.53
N ASP A 63 4.44 -2.01 1.01
CA ASP A 63 4.99 -0.92 0.22
C ASP A 63 6.40 -1.26 -0.30
N GLN A 64 6.65 -1.06 -1.60
CA GLN A 64 7.93 -1.44 -2.21
C GLN A 64 9.08 -0.44 -1.92
N GLU A 65 8.77 0.79 -1.53
CA GLU A 65 9.79 1.80 -1.22
C GLU A 65 10.27 1.71 0.24
N SER A 66 9.31 1.64 1.17
CA SER A 66 9.57 1.66 2.62
C SER A 66 9.58 0.27 3.27
N ASN A 67 9.15 -0.78 2.54
CA ASN A 67 8.98 -2.14 3.05
C ASN A 67 8.06 -2.23 4.29
N ARG A 68 7.15 -1.26 4.41
CA ARG A 68 6.17 -1.20 5.51
C ARG A 68 4.88 -1.89 5.12
N LYS A 69 4.26 -2.53 6.10
CA LYS A 69 2.90 -3.04 5.98
C LYS A 69 1.90 -1.92 6.23
N MET A 70 0.95 -1.77 5.33
CA MET A 70 -0.08 -0.75 5.38
C MET A 70 -1.44 -1.40 5.17
N ILE A 71 -2.41 -1.02 6.00
CA ILE A 71 -3.80 -1.45 5.84
C ILE A 71 -4.54 -0.32 5.14
N VAL A 72 -5.02 -0.59 3.93
CA VAL A 72 -5.70 0.41 3.11
C VAL A 72 -7.06 -0.10 2.65
N PRO A 73 -8.10 0.75 2.66
CA PRO A 73 -9.37 0.44 2.03
C PRO A 73 -9.24 0.19 0.53
N TRP A 74 -10.11 -0.66 -0.01
CA TRP A 74 -10.13 -0.96 -1.45
C TRP A 74 -10.35 0.28 -2.31
N ASP A 75 -11.12 1.27 -1.85
CA ASP A 75 -11.36 2.52 -2.58
C ASP A 75 -10.14 3.44 -2.61
N GLN A 76 -9.12 3.16 -1.80
CA GLN A 76 -7.85 3.87 -1.80
C GLN A 76 -6.78 3.16 -2.64
N CYS A 77 -7.16 2.11 -3.38
CA CYS A 77 -6.29 1.36 -4.27
C CYS A 77 -6.70 1.55 -5.74
N ARG A 78 -5.74 1.67 -6.64
CA ARG A 78 -5.92 1.80 -8.09
C ARG A 78 -4.93 0.94 -8.86
N ASP A 79 -5.24 0.69 -10.13
CA ASP A 79 -4.39 -0.06 -11.07
C ASP A 79 -3.91 -1.39 -10.47
N ILE A 80 -4.84 -2.18 -9.93
CA ILE A 80 -4.56 -3.51 -9.42
C ILE A 80 -4.28 -4.43 -10.60
N ASP A 81 -3.09 -5.03 -10.61
CA ASP A 81 -2.65 -5.96 -11.64
C ASP A 81 -1.76 -7.06 -11.06
N LEU A 82 -1.49 -8.08 -11.87
CA LEU A 82 -0.62 -9.18 -11.49
C LEU A 82 0.82 -8.69 -11.33
N ALA A 83 1.45 -9.13 -10.25
CA ALA A 83 2.83 -8.82 -9.93
C ALA A 83 3.69 -10.07 -10.11
N GLU A 84 4.79 -9.94 -10.85
CA GLU A 84 5.83 -10.96 -10.90
C GLU A 84 6.90 -10.62 -9.87
N ILE A 85 7.14 -11.54 -8.94
CA ILE A 85 8.24 -11.44 -7.99
C ILE A 85 9.45 -12.08 -8.67
N LYS A 86 10.46 -11.27 -9.00
CA LYS A 86 11.74 -11.78 -9.48
C LYS A 86 12.64 -12.05 -8.28
N GLU A 87 13.08 -13.30 -8.15
CA GLU A 87 14.12 -13.73 -7.21
C GLU A 87 15.50 -13.17 -7.56
#